data_AF-A0A537UXK2-F1
#
_entry.id   AF-A0A537UXK2-F1
#
_cell.length_a   1.000
_cell.length_b   1.000
_cell.length_c   1.000
_cell.angle_alpha   90.00
_cell.angle_beta   90.00
_cell.angle_gamma   90.00
#
_symmetry.space_group_name_H-M   'P 1'
#
loop_
_entity.id
_entity.type
_entity.pdbx_description
1 polymer ?
#
loop_
_entity_poly.entity_id
_entity_poly.type
_entity_poly.pdbx_seq_one_letter_code
_entity_poly.pdbx_strand_id
1 'polypeptide(L)'
;MIRRIVTALILLPLAIVVISVAVANRQSVVVSFDPFDQAHPALTRALPLYLLMLMLLIGGVVVGGIAAWLRQGKWRRAARRADAQARELRAEVDRLKRRLGTSVLAAHPTPGEAAPRLMIPPPAA
;
A
#
# COMPACT_ATOMS: atom_id res chain seq x y z
N MET A 1 -6.52 -8.03 -6.84
CA MET A 1 -7.99 -8.17 -7.00
C MET A 1 -8.62 -8.99 -5.87
N ILE A 2 -8.01 -10.11 -5.46
CA ILE A 2 -8.46 -11.01 -4.36
C ILE A 2 -8.84 -10.28 -3.06
N ARG A 3 -8.03 -9.33 -2.56
CA ARG A 3 -8.36 -8.57 -1.34
C ARG A 3 -9.71 -7.83 -1.42
N ARG A 4 -10.06 -7.28 -2.59
CA ARG A 4 -11.34 -6.57 -2.78
C ARG A 4 -12.51 -7.56 -2.78
N ILE A 5 -12.31 -8.74 -3.36
CA ILE A 5 -13.30 -9.82 -3.41
C ILE A 5 -13.56 -10.36 -2.00
N VAL A 6 -12.52 -10.65 -1.21
CA VAL A 6 -12.67 -11.13 0.18
C VAL A 6 -13.34 -10.09 1.06
N THR A 7 -12.96 -8.81 0.94
CA THR A 7 -13.63 -7.73 1.66
C THR A 7 -15.10 -7.61 1.28
N ALA A 8 -15.45 -7.71 -0.01
CA ALA A 8 -16.85 -7.70 -0.44
C ALA A 8 -17.61 -8.94 0.05
N LEU A 9 -16.99 -10.12 0.04
CA LEU A 9 -17.55 -11.38 0.52
C LEU A 9 -17.90 -11.33 2.01
N ILE A 10 -17.18 -10.53 2.80
CA ILE A 10 -17.45 -10.35 4.24
C ILE A 10 -18.44 -9.20 4.47
N LEU A 11 -18.25 -8.05 3.81
CA LEU A 11 -19.09 -6.87 4.03
C LEU A 11 -20.52 -7.07 3.52
N LEU A 12 -20.70 -7.76 2.40
CA LEU A 12 -22.02 -7.95 1.80
C LEU A 12 -22.98 -8.75 2.69
N PRO A 13 -22.64 -9.96 3.19
CA PRO A 13 -23.51 -10.68 4.12
C PRO A 13 -23.70 -9.92 5.43
N LEU A 14 -22.67 -9.24 5.95
CA LEU A 14 -22.82 -8.41 7.14
C LEU A 14 -23.84 -7.28 6.92
N ALA A 15 -23.77 -6.60 5.77
CA ALA A 15 -24.75 -5.58 5.41
C ALA A 15 -26.16 -6.16 5.28
N ILE A 16 -26.31 -7.36 4.71
CA ILE A 16 -27.60 -8.05 4.58
C ILE A 16 -28.21 -8.38 5.95
N VAL A 17 -27.39 -8.85 6.92
CA VAL A 17 -27.86 -9.14 8.28
C VAL A 17 -28.35 -7.87 8.96
N VAL A 18 -27.57 -6.78 8.88
CA VAL A 18 -27.96 -5.48 9.41
C VAL A 18 -29.27 -5.04 8.75
N ILE A 19 -29.33 -4.99 7.41
CA ILE A 19 -30.54 -4.63 6.63
C ILE A 19 -31.77 -5.45 7.04
N SER A 20 -31.61 -6.76 7.21
CA SER A 20 -32.69 -7.65 7.64
C SER A 20 -33.20 -7.33 9.05
N VAL A 21 -32.32 -6.91 9.98
CA VAL A 21 -32.72 -6.54 11.33
C VAL A 21 -33.56 -5.26 11.36
N ALA A 22 -33.26 -4.18 10.63
CA ALA A 22 -34.26 -3.08 10.57
C ALA A 22 -35.47 -3.42 9.72
N VAL A 23 -35.25 -4.21 8.67
CA VAL A 23 -36.25 -4.97 7.93
C VAL A 23 -37.45 -5.37 8.80
N ALA A 24 -37.12 -6.34 9.66
CA ALA A 24 -38.00 -6.99 10.59
C ALA A 24 -38.58 -6.00 11.63
N ASN A 25 -37.78 -5.05 12.08
CA ASN A 25 -38.14 -4.12 13.15
C ASN A 25 -38.66 -2.76 12.62
N ARG A 26 -39.49 -2.76 11.57
CA ARG A 26 -40.09 -1.54 10.96
C ARG A 26 -41.02 -0.72 11.86
N GLN A 27 -41.24 -1.17 13.09
CA GLN A 27 -42.14 -0.53 14.04
C GLN A 27 -41.52 0.78 14.54
N SER A 28 -42.37 1.74 14.92
CA SER A 28 -41.92 2.99 15.54
C SER A 28 -41.39 2.68 16.93
N VAL A 29 -40.07 2.74 17.10
CA VAL A 29 -39.42 2.49 18.39
C VAL A 29 -39.13 3.83 19.05
N VAL A 30 -39.52 3.94 20.32
CA VAL A 30 -39.19 5.09 21.15
C VAL A 30 -37.71 4.97 21.50
N VAL A 31 -36.89 5.87 20.95
CA VAL A 31 -35.46 5.91 21.22
C VAL A 31 -35.16 7.13 22.08
N SER A 32 -34.52 6.88 23.22
CA SER A 32 -33.88 7.90 24.04
C SER A 32 -32.45 8.09 23.55
N PHE A 33 -32.05 9.34 23.33
CA PHE A 33 -30.68 9.71 22.99
C PHE A 33 -29.87 10.16 24.21
N ASP A 34 -30.40 9.99 25.42
CA ASP A 34 -29.74 10.35 26.68
C ASP A 34 -29.18 9.08 27.37
N PRO A 35 -27.84 8.91 27.45
CA PRO A 35 -27.22 7.77 28.11
C PRO A 35 -27.00 7.97 29.61
N PHE A 36 -27.32 9.13 30.20
CA PHE A 36 -26.98 9.49 31.57
C PHE A 36 -28.18 9.60 32.51
N ASP A 37 -29.35 10.02 32.01
CA ASP A 37 -30.59 10.06 32.80
C ASP A 37 -31.66 9.15 32.21
N GLN A 38 -31.87 7.99 32.84
CA GLN A 38 -32.92 7.04 32.47
C GLN A 38 -34.29 7.39 33.05
N ALA A 39 -34.35 8.23 34.08
CA ALA A 39 -35.59 8.62 34.75
C ALA A 39 -36.28 9.79 34.03
N HIS A 40 -35.49 10.72 33.49
CA HIS A 40 -35.95 11.85 32.68
C HIS A 40 -35.15 11.98 31.38
N PRO A 41 -35.23 11.01 30.47
CA PRO A 41 -34.45 11.02 29.24
C PRO A 41 -34.80 12.23 28.36
N ALA A 42 -33.89 13.19 28.29
CA ALA A 42 -33.98 14.29 27.34
C ALA A 42 -33.88 13.73 25.91
N LEU A 43 -34.57 14.36 24.94
CA LEU A 43 -34.56 13.94 23.53
C LEU A 43 -35.15 12.54 23.24
N THR A 44 -36.14 12.09 24.00
CA THR A 44 -36.91 10.88 23.64
C THR A 44 -37.81 11.15 22.42
N ARG A 45 -37.61 10.41 21.32
CA ARG A 45 -38.45 10.56 20.12
C ARG A 45 -38.79 9.19 19.51
N ALA A 46 -40.06 9.03 19.13
CA ALA A 46 -40.49 7.88 18.37
C ALA A 46 -40.03 8.04 16.92
N LEU A 47 -39.04 7.25 16.51
CA LEU A 47 -38.58 7.21 15.13
C LEU A 47 -38.79 5.82 14.54
N PRO A 48 -39.12 5.73 13.25
CA PRO A 48 -39.08 4.46 12.54
C PRO A 48 -37.64 3.91 12.55
N LEU A 49 -37.49 2.62 12.85
CA LEU A 49 -36.17 2.01 12.99
C LEU A 49 -35.36 1.97 11.67
N TYR A 50 -36.03 2.06 10.51
CA TYR A 50 -35.36 2.14 9.21
C TYR A 50 -34.46 3.39 9.10
N LEU A 51 -34.85 4.51 9.72
CA LEU A 51 -34.09 5.77 9.70
C LEU A 51 -32.78 5.63 10.48
N LEU A 52 -32.86 5.00 11.67
CA LEU A 52 -31.69 4.71 12.50
C LEU A 52 -30.71 3.81 11.77
N MET A 53 -31.21 2.80 11.08
CA MET A 53 -30.34 1.86 10.42
C MET A 53 -29.76 2.36 9.10
N LEU A 54 -30.47 3.23 8.39
CA LEU A 54 -29.91 3.98 7.27
C LEU A 54 -28.75 4.86 7.75
N MET A 55 -28.94 5.59 8.86
CA MET A 55 -27.88 6.39 9.48
C MET A 55 -26.68 5.54 9.92
N LEU A 56 -26.93 4.39 10.53
CA LEU A 56 -25.86 3.46 10.94
C LEU A 56 -25.10 2.91 9.72
N LEU A 57 -25.81 2.57 8.63
CA LEU A 57 -25.20 2.11 7.39
C LEU A 57 -24.34 3.21 6.75
N ILE A 58 -24.88 4.43 6.61
CA ILE A 58 -24.15 5.58 6.07
C ILE A 58 -22.92 5.87 6.94
N GLY A 59 -23.09 5.92 8.26
CA GLY A 59 -22.01 6.12 9.21
C GLY A 59 -20.93 5.04 9.08
N GLY A 60 -21.31 3.77 8.99
CA GLY A 60 -20.39 2.66 8.78
C GLY A 60 -19.61 2.77 7.48
N VAL A 61 -20.25 3.17 6.37
CA VAL A 61 -19.58 3.41 5.08
C VAL A 61 -18.60 4.58 5.17
N VAL A 62 -18.98 5.68 5.80
CA VAL A 62 -18.11 6.86 5.97
C VAL A 62 -16.89 6.51 6.82
N VAL A 63 -17.07 5.87 7.98
CA VAL A 63 -15.97 5.45 8.85
C VAL A 63 -15.07 4.44 8.13
N GLY A 64 -15.65 3.47 7.44
CA GLY A 64 -14.89 2.50 6.63
C GLY A 64 -14.10 3.17 5.50
N GLY A 65 -14.67 4.16 4.84
CA GLY A 65 -14.03 4.96 3.81
C GLY A 65 -12.85 5.77 4.35
N ILE A 66 -13.03 6.44 5.50
CA ILE A 66 -11.95 7.17 6.19
C ILE A 66 -10.82 6.22 6.59
N ALA A 67 -11.15 5.08 7.21
CA ALA A 67 -10.16 4.09 7.61
C ALA A 67 -9.36 3.53 6.40
N ALA A 68 -10.05 3.25 5.29
CA ALA A 68 -9.41 2.82 4.04
C ALA A 68 -8.50 3.92 3.46
N TRP A 69 -8.94 5.18 3.49
CA TRP A 69 -8.17 6.33 3.00
C TRP A 69 -6.89 6.55 3.81
N LEU A 70 -6.98 6.50 5.15
CA LEU A 70 -5.82 6.59 6.03
C LEU A 70 -4.82 5.45 5.80
N ARG A 71 -5.32 4.23 5.57
CA ARG A 71 -4.47 3.07 5.26
C ARG A 71 -3.77 3.21 3.91
N GLN A 72 -4.43 3.75 2.88
CA GLN A 72 -3.81 4.05 1.58
C GLN A 72 -2.84 5.23 1.63
N GLY A 73 -3.05 6.21 2.51
CA GLY A 73 -2.18 7.38 2.68
C GLY A 73 -0.73 7.03 3.05
N LYS A 74 -0.51 6.00 3.86
CA LYS A 74 0.85 5.51 4.21
C LYS A 74 1.62 4.97 2.99
N TRP A 75 0.94 4.31 2.04
CA TRP A 75 1.57 3.73 0.85
C TRP A 75 2.08 4.78 -0.14
N ARG A 76 1.46 5.97 -0.21
CA ARG A 76 1.96 7.09 -1.02
C ARG A 76 3.30 7.65 -0.56
N ARG A 77 3.65 7.48 0.72
CA ARG A 77 4.97 7.88 1.26
C ARG A 77 6.00 6.77 1.08
N ALA A 78 5.58 5.51 1.25
CA ALA A 78 6.44 4.35 1.03
C ALA A 78 6.90 4.23 -0.43
N ALA A 79 6.00 4.42 -1.40
CA ALA A 79 6.34 4.37 -2.82
C ALA A 79 7.40 5.41 -3.22
N ARG A 80 7.26 6.66 -2.73
CA ARG A 80 8.24 7.72 -3.02
C ARG A 80 9.62 7.44 -2.42
N ARG A 81 9.68 6.84 -1.23
CA ARG A 81 10.94 6.45 -0.60
C ARG A 81 11.59 5.28 -1.33
N ALA A 82 10.81 4.29 -1.75
CA ALA A 82 11.31 3.17 -2.54
C ALA A 82 11.87 3.63 -3.90
N ASP A 83 11.20 4.55 -4.59
CA ASP A 83 11.70 5.12 -5.85
C ASP A 83 12.98 5.94 -5.67
N ALA A 84 13.11 6.68 -4.56
CA ALA A 84 14.33 7.42 -4.24
C ALA A 84 15.51 6.46 -4.01
N GLN A 85 15.30 5.43 -3.19
CA GLN A 85 16.32 4.40 -2.93
C GLN A 85 16.71 3.66 -4.21
N ALA A 86 15.74 3.28 -5.06
CA ALA A 86 16.03 2.59 -6.32
C ALA A 86 16.88 3.45 -7.28
N ARG A 87 16.66 4.78 -7.31
CA ARG A 87 17.48 5.69 -8.11
C ARG A 87 18.92 5.79 -7.58
N GLU A 88 19.07 5.85 -6.26
CA GLU A 88 20.37 5.92 -5.61
C GLU A 88 21.19 4.65 -5.87
N LEU A 89 20.61 3.47 -5.65
CA LEU A 89 21.27 2.20 -5.95
C LEU A 89 21.65 2.08 -7.44
N ARG A 90 20.79 2.52 -8.37
CA ARG A 90 21.12 2.52 -9.81
C ARG A 90 22.31 3.43 -10.11
N ALA A 91 22.38 4.61 -9.51
CA ALA A 91 23.49 5.53 -9.69
C ALA A 91 24.81 4.98 -9.14
N GLU A 92 24.76 4.26 -8.01
CA GLU A 92 25.92 3.57 -7.46
C GLU A 92 26.41 2.44 -8.37
N VAL A 93 25.50 1.60 -8.87
CA VAL A 93 25.83 0.53 -9.83
C VAL A 93 26.48 1.11 -11.08
N ASP A 94 25.95 2.20 -11.63
CA ASP A 94 26.53 2.85 -12.80
C ASP A 94 27.90 3.46 -12.51
N ARG A 95 28.11 4.04 -11.31
CA ARG A 95 29.42 4.51 -10.87
C ARG A 95 30.43 3.38 -10.75
N LEU A 96 30.05 2.26 -10.14
CA LEU A 96 30.91 1.08 -10.01
C LEU A 96 31.25 0.53 -11.40
N LYS A 97 30.27 0.36 -12.28
CA LYS A 97 30.48 -0.10 -13.66
C LYS A 97 31.45 0.81 -14.43
N ARG A 98 31.32 2.13 -14.29
CA ARG A 98 32.26 3.08 -14.90
C ARG A 98 33.67 2.89 -14.34
N ARG A 99 33.84 2.81 -13.02
CA ARG A 99 35.15 2.59 -12.39
C ARG A 99 35.80 1.28 -12.84
N LEU A 100 35.05 0.18 -12.87
CA LEU A 100 35.52 -1.11 -13.37
C LEU A 100 35.86 -1.04 -14.87
N GLY A 101 35.00 -0.44 -15.69
CA GLY A 101 35.27 -0.27 -17.12
C GLY A 101 36.52 0.58 -17.40
N THR A 102 36.72 1.67 -16.66
CA THR A 102 37.94 2.50 -16.74
C THR A 102 39.18 1.74 -16.27
N SER A 103 39.06 0.92 -15.22
CA SER A 103 40.17 0.08 -14.74
C SER A 103 40.56 -1.01 -15.73
N VAL A 104 39.60 -1.62 -16.43
CA VAL A 104 39.85 -2.62 -17.47
C VAL A 104 40.50 -1.97 -18.70
N LEU A 105 40.05 -0.78 -19.10
CA LEU A 105 40.68 0.00 -20.17
C LEU A 105 42.09 0.47 -19.81
N ALA A 106 42.36 0.80 -18.55
CA ALA A 106 43.70 1.15 -18.07
C ALA A 106 44.64 -0.05 -17.91
N ALA A 107 44.09 -1.26 -17.72
CA ALA A 107 44.85 -2.49 -17.59
C ALA A 107 45.24 -3.12 -18.95
N HIS A 108 44.69 -2.63 -20.07
CA HIS A 108 45.20 -3.00 -21.39
C HIS A 108 46.55 -2.30 -21.61
N PRO A 109 47.67 -3.05 -21.67
CA PRO A 109 48.95 -2.46 -22.03
C PRO A 109 48.83 -2.00 -23.49
N THR A 110 49.36 -0.82 -23.78
CA THR A 110 49.56 -0.33 -25.14
C THR A 110 50.23 -1.43 -25.99
N PRO A 111 49.68 -1.79 -27.17
CA PRO A 111 50.29 -2.79 -28.05
C PRO A 111 51.57 -2.19 -28.67
N GLY A 112 52.66 -2.27 -27.91
CA GLY A 112 53.94 -1.70 -28.28
C GLY A 112 55.10 -2.11 -27.38
N GLU A 113 54.86 -2.53 -26.14
CA GLU A 113 55.94 -2.67 -25.14
C GLU A 113 56.08 -4.05 -24.49
N ALA A 114 55.19 -5.00 -24.80
CA ALA A 114 55.15 -6.32 -24.17
C ALA A 114 55.48 -7.47 -25.14
N ALA A 115 56.65 -7.43 -25.77
CA ALA A 115 57.24 -8.65 -26.33
C ALA A 115 58.77 -8.56 -26.25
N PRO A 116 59.43 -9.29 -25.34
CA PRO A 116 60.87 -9.51 -25.48
C PRO A 116 61.03 -10.29 -26.79
N ARG A 117 61.68 -9.66 -27.78
CA ARG A 117 62.00 -10.34 -29.05
C ARG A 117 62.77 -11.60 -28.71
N LEU A 118 62.12 -12.76 -28.85
CA LEU A 118 62.76 -14.07 -28.82
C LEU A 118 63.73 -14.13 -30.01
N MET A 119 64.95 -13.67 -29.77
CA MET A 119 66.08 -13.81 -30.69
C MET A 119 66.48 -15.28 -30.68
N ILE A 120 65.90 -16.06 -31.58
CA ILE A 120 66.31 -17.45 -31.81
C ILE A 120 67.61 -17.39 -32.63
N PRO A 121 68.75 -17.85 -32.10
CA PRO A 121 69.98 -17.88 -32.88
C PRO A 121 69.88 -18.93 -34.01
N PRO A 122 70.46 -18.64 -35.19
CA PRO A 122 70.37 -19.51 -36.35
C PRO A 122 71.11 -20.84 -36.10
N PRO A 123 70.60 -21.96 -36.63
CA PRO A 123 71.24 -23.25 -36.49
C PRO A 123 72.59 -23.25 -37.21
N ALA A 124 73.65 -23.61 -36.49
CA ALA A 124 74.97 -23.82 -37.07
C ALA A 124 74.91 -25.00 -38.06
N ALA A 125 75.41 -24.77 -39.27
CA ALA A 125 75.61 -25.79 -40.30
C ALA A 125 76.88 -26.62 -40.03
#